data_AF-A0A3P3Y6J9-F1
#
_entry.id   AF-A0A3P3Y6J9-F1
#
_cell.length_a   1.000
_cell.length_b   1.000
_cell.length_c   1.000
_cell.angle_alpha   90.00
_cell.angle_beta   90.00
_cell.angle_gamma   90.00
#
_symmetry.space_group_name_H-M   'P 1'
#
loop_
_entity.id
_entity.type
_entity.pdbx_description
1 polymer ?
#
loop_
_entity_poly.entity_id
_entity_poly.type
_entity_poly.pdbx_seq_one_letter_code
_entity_poly.pdbx_strand_id
1 'polypeptide(L)'
;MTSGWVSDDGADASDVAAHLRRARHAQRYPPMQVIGDDVDGMEIDGALQVTDVVQDAIQEEIRLLRVRPHDDHVDVGALPMAHPTDGADIAIRLVVDTNFLLGHLRWMSSIKPVLVAHNVAFLVPYVVMQELDALKGSERLQCGSMSTGSLARQAIRQLHQWMRVGDRAVHGQMLTQRLNASGAVLGNDDEVLACCLWFHLRQCRVVLLSNDMNLCVKAMANRVPTLSRTDGFDLGPDADQGALIDHLFNLTAMS
;
A
#
# COMPACT_ATOMS: atom_id res chain seq x y z
N MET A 1 6.24 -67.83 -27.87
CA MET A 1 7.12 -66.85 -28.53
C MET A 1 6.24 -65.66 -28.86
N THR A 2 6.18 -64.66 -27.96
CA THR A 2 6.85 -63.33 -28.10
C THR A 2 6.27 -62.55 -29.29
N SER A 3 5.87 -61.29 -29.25
CA SER A 3 5.82 -60.19 -28.28
C SER A 3 5.43 -58.98 -29.15
N GLY A 4 4.67 -58.02 -28.64
CA GLY A 4 4.40 -56.81 -29.42
C GLY A 4 3.51 -55.78 -28.73
N TRP A 5 3.77 -55.50 -27.45
CA TRP A 5 3.35 -54.24 -26.86
C TRP A 5 4.35 -53.17 -27.29
N VAL A 6 3.91 -52.24 -28.13
CA VAL A 6 4.63 -51.00 -28.38
C VAL A 6 4.11 -49.98 -27.38
N SER A 7 4.94 -49.67 -26.40
CA SER A 7 4.86 -48.47 -25.58
C SER A 7 5.49 -47.32 -26.35
N ASP A 8 4.81 -46.18 -26.39
CA ASP A 8 5.39 -44.85 -26.64
C ASP A 8 4.49 -43.91 -25.81
N ASP A 9 4.87 -43.53 -24.59
CA ASP A 9 5.70 -42.35 -24.28
C ASP A 9 5.23 -41.14 -25.10
N GLY A 10 4.71 -40.05 -24.55
CA GLY A 10 4.90 -39.43 -23.26
C GLY A 10 4.56 -37.97 -23.52
N ALA A 11 3.32 -37.55 -23.24
CA ALA A 11 2.96 -36.14 -23.33
C ALA A 11 3.76 -35.40 -22.25
N ASP A 12 4.84 -34.75 -22.68
CA ASP A 12 5.73 -33.99 -21.80
C ASP A 12 4.89 -32.99 -21.00
N ALA A 13 5.01 -33.02 -19.67
CA ALA A 13 4.32 -32.11 -18.77
C ALA A 13 4.64 -30.64 -19.09
N SER A 14 5.75 -30.38 -19.78
CA SER A 14 6.13 -29.09 -20.36
C SER A 14 5.12 -28.59 -21.42
N ASP A 15 4.63 -29.47 -22.28
CA ASP A 15 3.71 -29.13 -23.37
C ASP A 15 2.29 -28.87 -22.88
N VAL A 16 1.84 -29.62 -21.87
CA VAL A 16 0.55 -29.36 -21.21
C VAL A 16 0.60 -28.03 -20.45
N ALA A 17 1.72 -27.71 -19.79
CA ALA A 17 1.90 -26.44 -19.09
C ALA A 17 2.04 -25.24 -20.06
N ALA A 18 2.62 -25.43 -21.25
CA ALA A 18 2.68 -24.42 -22.30
C ALA A 18 1.30 -24.20 -22.95
N HIS A 19 0.53 -25.27 -23.16
CA HIS A 19 -0.83 -25.20 -23.70
C HIS A 19 -1.78 -24.49 -22.74
N LEU A 20 -1.71 -24.78 -21.43
CA LEU A 20 -2.50 -24.09 -20.40
C LEU A 20 -2.08 -22.62 -20.21
N ARG A 21 -0.80 -22.28 -20.44
CA ARG A 21 -0.33 -20.88 -20.47
C ARG A 21 -0.87 -20.12 -21.68
N ARG A 22 -0.90 -20.73 -22.87
CA ARG A 22 -1.48 -20.14 -24.08
C ARG A 22 -3.00 -20.00 -23.99
N ALA A 23 -3.70 -20.98 -23.41
CA ALA A 23 -5.15 -20.93 -23.20
C ALA A 23 -5.56 -19.82 -22.20
N ARG A 24 -4.78 -19.60 -21.13
CA ARG A 24 -5.00 -18.49 -20.18
C ARG A 24 -4.68 -17.11 -20.77
N HIS A 25 -3.72 -17.02 -21.70
CA HIS A 25 -3.41 -15.77 -22.39
C HIS A 25 -4.49 -15.40 -23.42
N ALA A 26 -5.04 -16.39 -24.14
CA ALA A 26 -6.11 -16.20 -25.12
C ALA A 26 -7.47 -15.85 -24.49
N GLN A 27 -7.74 -16.31 -23.26
CA GLN A 27 -8.92 -15.89 -22.49
C GLN A 27 -8.82 -14.47 -21.92
N ARG A 28 -7.60 -13.91 -21.82
CA ARG A 28 -7.34 -12.62 -21.16
C ARG A 28 -7.30 -11.44 -22.14
N TYR A 29 -7.14 -11.70 -23.43
CA TYR A 29 -7.25 -10.71 -24.51
C TYR A 29 -7.81 -11.39 -25.77
N PRO A 30 -9.13 -11.32 -26.05
CA PRO A 30 -9.62 -11.78 -27.34
C PRO A 30 -9.02 -10.90 -28.46
N PRO A 31 -8.75 -11.46 -29.66
CA PRO A 31 -8.31 -10.65 -30.79
C PRO A 31 -9.42 -9.66 -31.15
N MET A 32 -9.06 -8.38 -31.16
CA MET A 32 -9.94 -7.26 -31.49
C MET A 32 -10.38 -7.39 -32.95
N GLN A 33 -11.61 -7.90 -33.17
CA GLN A 33 -12.26 -7.80 -34.47
C GLN A 33 -12.74 -6.36 -34.64
N VAL A 34 -12.17 -5.66 -35.61
CA VAL A 34 -12.68 -4.37 -36.08
C VAL A 34 -13.97 -4.67 -36.85
N ILE A 35 -15.12 -4.37 -36.24
CA ILE A 35 -16.42 -4.37 -36.92
C ILE A 35 -16.94 -2.94 -36.88
N GLY A 36 -17.20 -2.41 -38.07
CA GLY A 36 -17.74 -1.06 -38.28
C GLY A 36 -19.23 -0.97 -37.98
N ASP A 37 -19.59 0.26 -37.62
CA ASP A 37 -20.87 0.98 -37.67
C ASP A 37 -22.17 0.34 -37.14
N ASP A 38 -22.91 1.21 -36.45
CA ASP A 38 -24.31 1.19 -36.05
C ASP A 38 -24.69 0.43 -34.75
N VAL A 39 -24.65 1.16 -33.62
CA VAL A 39 -25.59 0.96 -32.50
C VAL A 39 -25.82 2.29 -31.75
N ASP A 40 -27.04 2.80 -31.92
CA ASP A 40 -27.65 3.86 -31.13
C ASP A 40 -27.69 3.54 -29.63
N GLY A 41 -27.40 4.57 -28.82
CA GLY A 41 -28.08 4.83 -27.55
C GLY A 41 -27.85 3.86 -26.38
N MET A 42 -26.72 4.01 -25.69
CA MET A 42 -26.67 3.74 -24.24
C MET A 42 -25.62 4.64 -23.58
N GLU A 43 -26.08 5.64 -22.82
CA GLU A 43 -25.24 6.41 -21.91
C GLU A 43 -24.71 5.47 -20.83
N ILE A 44 -23.41 5.22 -20.85
CA ILE A 44 -22.67 4.64 -19.74
C ILE A 44 -21.72 5.72 -19.26
N ASP A 45 -22.00 6.20 -18.04
CA ASP A 45 -21.31 7.26 -17.33
C ASP A 45 -19.79 7.01 -17.30
N GLY A 46 -19.07 7.69 -18.20
CA GLY A 46 -17.67 7.45 -18.56
C GLY A 46 -16.68 8.08 -17.58
N ALA A 47 -16.77 7.71 -16.30
CA ALA A 47 -15.81 8.15 -15.28
C ALA A 47 -15.20 7.00 -14.44
N LEU A 48 -15.13 5.79 -14.99
CA LEU A 48 -14.17 4.78 -14.52
C LEU A 48 -12.77 5.22 -14.97
N GLN A 49 -12.19 6.13 -14.20
CA GLN A 49 -10.90 6.74 -14.51
C GLN A 49 -9.80 5.68 -14.44
N VAL A 50 -8.89 5.74 -15.41
CA VAL A 50 -7.69 4.93 -15.63
C VAL A 50 -6.79 4.75 -14.38
N THR A 51 -7.06 5.48 -13.28
CA THR A 51 -6.37 5.34 -11.98
C THR A 51 -6.64 4.02 -11.27
N ASP A 52 -7.84 3.46 -11.40
CA ASP A 52 -8.25 2.32 -10.54
C ASP A 52 -7.62 1.01 -11.05
N VAL A 53 -7.54 0.85 -12.37
CA VAL A 53 -6.85 -0.28 -13.02
C VAL A 53 -5.34 -0.28 -12.70
N VAL A 54 -4.75 0.90 -12.50
CA VAL A 54 -3.34 1.04 -12.11
C VAL A 54 -3.14 0.69 -10.63
N GLN A 55 -4.07 1.08 -9.75
CA GLN A 55 -4.03 0.69 -8.34
C GLN A 55 -4.20 -0.83 -8.14
N ASP A 56 -5.15 -1.45 -8.83
CA ASP A 56 -5.37 -2.90 -8.80
C ASP A 56 -4.13 -3.69 -9.26
N ALA A 57 -3.45 -3.15 -10.27
CA ALA A 57 -2.22 -3.72 -10.82
C ALA A 57 -1.04 -3.66 -9.84
N ILE A 58 -0.89 -2.57 -9.08
CA ILE A 58 0.11 -2.43 -8.01
C ILE A 58 -0.23 -3.37 -6.87
N GLN A 59 -1.50 -3.40 -6.49
CA GLN A 59 -1.98 -4.19 -5.36
C GLN A 59 -1.76 -5.67 -5.58
N GLU A 60 -2.01 -6.18 -6.80
CA GLU A 60 -1.75 -7.57 -7.14
C GLU A 60 -0.24 -7.88 -7.16
N GLU A 61 0.61 -6.95 -7.58
CA GLU A 61 2.06 -7.14 -7.57
C GLU A 61 2.64 -7.12 -6.15
N ILE A 62 2.20 -6.16 -5.34
CA ILE A 62 2.45 -6.14 -3.90
C ILE A 62 2.05 -7.49 -3.33
N ARG A 63 0.80 -7.93 -3.55
CA ARG A 63 0.22 -9.20 -3.09
C ARG A 63 1.06 -10.42 -3.50
N LEU A 64 1.54 -10.47 -4.74
CA LEU A 64 2.36 -11.56 -5.27
C LEU A 64 3.80 -11.55 -4.73
N LEU A 65 4.33 -10.36 -4.39
CA LEU A 65 5.62 -10.21 -3.71
C LEU A 65 5.52 -10.50 -2.20
N ARG A 66 4.32 -10.58 -1.60
CA ARG A 66 4.09 -10.89 -0.16
C ARG A 66 4.43 -12.33 0.24
N VAL A 67 5.15 -13.11 -0.58
CA VAL A 67 5.54 -14.48 -0.23
C VAL A 67 6.96 -14.49 0.36
N ARG A 68 7.06 -14.32 1.68
CA ARG A 68 7.66 -15.28 2.64
C ARG A 68 7.89 -14.64 4.03
N PRO A 69 7.85 -15.45 5.10
CA PRO A 69 8.17 -15.00 6.45
C PRO A 69 9.67 -14.71 6.54
N HIS A 70 10.03 -13.58 7.12
CA HIS A 70 11.38 -13.39 7.64
C HIS A 70 11.39 -13.91 9.07
N ASP A 71 12.04 -15.05 9.28
CA ASP A 71 12.37 -15.61 10.62
C ASP A 71 13.47 -14.76 11.29
N ASP A 72 13.24 -13.47 11.41
CA ASP A 72 14.00 -12.63 12.33
C ASP A 72 13.39 -12.82 13.72
N HIS A 73 13.79 -13.90 14.38
CA HIS A 73 13.57 -14.07 15.81
C HIS A 73 14.31 -12.97 16.57
N VAL A 74 13.65 -11.82 16.75
CA VAL A 74 14.04 -10.85 17.77
C VAL A 74 13.33 -11.28 19.05
N ASP A 75 14.10 -11.77 20.01
CA ASP A 75 13.62 -12.01 21.37
C ASP A 75 13.36 -10.65 22.05
N VAL A 76 12.12 -10.16 21.97
CA VAL A 76 11.66 -8.94 22.65
C VAL A 76 11.02 -9.33 23.98
N GLY A 77 11.81 -9.95 24.85
CA GLY A 77 11.45 -10.17 26.25
C GLY A 77 11.17 -8.84 26.95
N ALA A 78 9.92 -8.68 27.38
CA ALA A 78 9.32 -7.51 28.04
C ALA A 78 9.14 -6.27 27.13
N LEU A 79 7.86 -5.95 26.86
CA LEU A 79 7.45 -4.65 26.33
C LEU A 79 8.10 -3.55 27.18
N PRO A 80 8.96 -2.68 26.60
CA PRO A 80 9.42 -1.51 27.32
C PRO A 80 8.19 -0.68 27.66
N MET A 81 7.98 -0.45 28.97
CA MET A 81 7.11 0.64 29.42
C MET A 81 7.61 1.91 28.73
N ALA A 82 6.68 2.64 28.13
CA ALA A 82 6.93 3.79 27.27
C ALA A 82 8.17 4.61 27.68
N HIS A 83 9.13 4.75 26.77
CA HIS A 83 10.07 5.85 26.87
C HIS A 83 9.30 7.14 26.51
N PRO A 84 9.24 8.16 27.39
CA PRO A 84 8.40 9.34 27.20
C PRO A 84 9.03 10.35 26.22
N THR A 85 9.39 9.92 25.00
CA THR A 85 9.99 10.81 23.98
C THR A 85 9.73 10.43 22.51
N ASP A 86 8.92 9.41 22.19
CA ASP A 86 8.62 9.01 20.80
C ASP A 86 7.67 10.02 20.10
N GLY A 87 8.12 11.26 19.92
CA GLY A 87 7.33 12.34 19.33
C GLY A 87 6.19 12.79 20.24
N ALA A 88 6.50 13.09 21.51
CA ALA A 88 5.54 13.64 22.48
C ALA A 88 4.86 14.92 21.98
N ASP A 89 5.51 15.64 21.07
CA ASP A 89 4.98 16.85 20.44
C ASP A 89 4.12 16.57 19.21
N ILE A 90 3.94 15.32 18.77
CA ILE A 90 3.12 14.98 17.59
C ILE A 90 1.66 14.81 18.01
N ALA A 91 0.82 15.76 17.58
CA ALA A 91 -0.61 15.80 17.83
C ALA A 91 -1.37 14.70 17.08
N ILE A 92 -1.04 14.43 15.81
CA ILE A 92 -1.69 13.40 14.97
C ILE A 92 -0.65 12.66 14.14
N ARG A 93 -0.73 11.33 14.10
CA ARG A 93 0.07 10.46 13.24
C ARG A 93 -0.76 9.99 12.05
N LEU A 94 -0.33 10.35 10.85
CA LEU A 94 -0.91 9.92 9.58
C LEU A 94 -0.21 8.65 9.10
N VAL A 95 -0.80 7.49 9.36
CA VAL A 95 -0.22 6.20 8.97
C VAL A 95 -0.47 5.97 7.48
N VAL A 96 0.58 5.74 6.69
CA VAL A 96 0.47 5.53 5.25
C VAL A 96 0.59 4.05 4.89
N ASP A 97 -0.17 3.58 3.90
CA ASP A 97 0.11 2.31 3.23
C ASP A 97 1.01 2.51 1.99
N THR A 98 1.43 1.41 1.36
CA THR A 98 2.31 1.46 0.18
C THR A 98 1.63 2.08 -1.03
N ASN A 99 0.36 1.79 -1.27
CA ASN A 99 -0.39 2.31 -2.42
C ASN A 99 -0.55 3.84 -2.35
N PHE A 100 -0.92 4.34 -1.17
CA PHE A 100 -1.05 5.76 -0.89
C PHE A 100 0.29 6.46 -1.04
N LEU A 101 1.36 5.92 -0.44
CA LEU A 101 2.70 6.48 -0.53
C LEU A 101 3.20 6.59 -1.98
N LEU A 102 3.04 5.52 -2.78
CA LEU A 102 3.46 5.52 -4.19
C LEU A 102 2.63 6.49 -5.04
N GLY A 103 1.32 6.62 -4.77
CA GLY A 103 0.44 7.52 -5.49
C GLY A 103 0.58 9.00 -5.12
N HIS A 104 1.00 9.31 -3.89
CA HIS A 104 0.88 10.66 -3.30
C HIS A 104 2.20 11.27 -2.82
N LEU A 105 3.36 10.72 -3.22
CA LEU A 105 4.67 11.19 -2.76
C LEU A 105 4.90 12.71 -3.00
N ARG A 106 4.41 13.25 -4.12
CA ARG A 106 4.49 14.70 -4.42
C ARG A 106 3.67 15.53 -3.45
N TRP A 107 2.43 15.13 -3.20
CA TRP A 107 1.55 15.79 -2.24
C TRP A 107 2.11 15.71 -0.82
N MET A 108 2.59 14.53 -0.42
CA MET A 108 3.25 14.35 0.87
C MET A 108 4.42 15.32 1.03
N SER A 109 5.15 15.61 -0.06
CA SER A 109 6.25 16.60 -0.04
C SER A 109 5.75 18.03 0.14
N SER A 110 4.64 18.40 -0.52
CA SER A 110 4.12 19.77 -0.51
C SER A 110 3.39 20.13 0.78
N ILE A 111 2.72 19.16 1.43
CA ILE A 111 1.92 19.41 2.64
C ILE A 111 2.75 19.50 3.92
N LYS A 112 4.00 19.03 3.92
CA LYS A 112 4.86 18.95 5.14
C LYS A 112 4.94 20.25 5.94
N PRO A 113 5.14 21.45 5.33
CA PRO A 113 5.24 22.68 6.11
C PRO A 113 3.99 22.94 6.96
N VAL A 114 2.81 22.63 6.43
CA VAL A 114 1.54 22.74 7.16
C VAL A 114 1.46 21.67 8.24
N LEU A 115 1.81 20.41 7.92
CA LEU A 115 1.80 19.34 8.94
C LEU A 115 2.69 19.70 10.15
N VAL A 116 3.91 20.19 9.91
CA VAL A 116 4.83 20.61 10.99
C VAL A 116 4.24 21.75 11.82
N ALA A 117 3.60 22.74 11.19
CA ALA A 117 2.99 23.87 11.91
C ALA A 117 1.87 23.43 12.87
N HIS A 118 1.22 22.30 12.58
CA HIS A 118 0.14 21.74 13.38
C HIS A 118 0.54 20.50 14.18
N ASN A 119 1.83 20.21 14.29
CA ASN A 119 2.35 19.03 14.98
C ASN A 119 1.77 17.70 14.44
N VAL A 120 1.43 17.66 13.16
CA VAL A 120 0.99 16.46 12.45
C VAL A 120 2.20 15.85 11.74
N ALA A 121 2.29 14.53 11.68
CA ALA A 121 3.35 13.86 10.95
C ALA A 121 2.89 12.58 10.27
N PHE A 122 3.47 12.29 9.10
CA PHE A 122 3.39 10.99 8.49
C PHE A 122 4.16 9.96 9.31
N LEU A 123 3.57 8.78 9.43
CA LEU A 123 4.19 7.60 10.01
C LEU A 123 4.19 6.49 8.97
N VAL A 124 5.38 6.06 8.56
CA VAL A 124 5.57 4.97 7.59
C VAL A 124 5.72 3.65 8.35
N PRO A 125 4.76 2.71 8.24
CA PRO A 125 4.88 1.39 8.84
C PRO A 125 6.13 0.65 8.39
N TYR A 126 6.67 -0.20 9.25
CA TYR A 126 7.84 -1.01 8.91
C TYR A 126 7.56 -1.94 7.72
N VAL A 127 6.37 -2.55 7.68
CA VAL A 127 5.95 -3.41 6.57
C VAL A 127 5.89 -2.68 5.23
N VAL A 128 5.53 -1.39 5.23
CA VAL A 128 5.49 -0.56 4.02
C VAL A 128 6.91 -0.34 3.49
N MET A 129 7.89 -0.10 4.37
CA MET A 129 9.30 -0.01 3.96
C MET A 129 9.79 -1.33 3.35
N GLN A 130 9.36 -2.48 3.87
CA GLN A 130 9.68 -3.79 3.30
C GLN A 130 9.01 -4.01 1.93
N GLU A 131 7.75 -3.62 1.77
CA GLU A 131 7.05 -3.70 0.48
C GLU A 131 7.73 -2.84 -0.60
N LEU A 132 8.14 -1.61 -0.26
CA LEU A 132 8.90 -0.76 -1.18
C LEU A 132 10.22 -1.42 -1.62
N ASP A 133 10.91 -2.08 -0.70
CA ASP A 133 12.16 -2.78 -0.98
C ASP A 133 11.95 -3.95 -1.95
N ALA A 134 10.88 -4.73 -1.77
CA ALA A 134 10.49 -5.79 -2.68
C ALA A 134 10.10 -5.25 -4.07
N LEU A 135 9.45 -4.09 -4.14
CA LEU A 135 8.99 -3.48 -5.39
C LEU A 135 10.11 -2.89 -6.25
N LYS A 136 11.32 -2.64 -5.73
CA LYS A 136 12.44 -1.98 -6.48
C LYS A 136 12.75 -2.63 -7.83
N GLY A 137 12.60 -3.96 -7.92
CA GLY A 137 12.88 -4.76 -9.13
C GLY A 137 11.72 -4.82 -10.13
N SER A 138 10.58 -4.22 -9.82
CA SER A 138 9.40 -4.26 -10.70
C SER A 138 9.60 -3.43 -11.98
N GLU A 139 9.45 -4.11 -13.12
CA GLU A 139 9.42 -3.50 -14.46
C GLU A 139 7.99 -3.18 -14.92
N ARG A 140 6.97 -3.46 -14.10
CA ARG A 140 5.58 -3.23 -14.46
C ARG A 140 5.32 -1.73 -14.64
N LEU A 141 4.90 -1.33 -15.83
CA LEU A 141 4.58 0.07 -16.13
C LEU A 141 3.27 0.48 -15.43
N GLN A 142 3.31 1.63 -14.78
CA GLN A 142 2.11 2.41 -14.46
C GLN A 142 1.90 3.44 -15.56
N CYS A 143 0.65 3.59 -16.04
CA CYS A 143 0.17 4.67 -16.89
C CYS A 143 1.28 5.41 -17.69
N GLY A 144 1.82 4.72 -18.71
CA GLY A 144 2.56 5.35 -19.81
C GLY A 144 3.96 5.92 -19.58
N SER A 145 4.56 5.92 -18.38
CA SER A 145 5.90 6.54 -18.22
C SER A 145 6.83 5.95 -17.16
N MET A 146 6.32 5.47 -16.01
CA MET A 146 7.18 4.97 -14.93
C MET A 146 6.77 3.58 -14.46
N SER A 147 7.76 2.70 -14.24
CA SER A 147 7.48 1.41 -13.62
C SER A 147 7.18 1.55 -12.12
N THR A 148 6.42 0.62 -11.56
CA THR A 148 6.21 0.51 -10.11
C THR A 148 7.54 0.47 -9.36
N GLY A 149 8.56 -0.22 -9.89
CA GLY A 149 9.90 -0.24 -9.30
C GLY A 149 10.66 1.09 -9.41
N SER A 150 10.36 1.92 -10.42
CA SER A 150 10.89 3.29 -10.50
C SER A 150 10.29 4.18 -9.39
N LEU A 151 8.98 4.07 -9.17
CA LEU A 151 8.27 4.78 -8.10
C LEU A 151 8.71 4.32 -6.71
N ALA A 152 8.86 3.01 -6.49
CA ALA A 152 9.37 2.47 -5.23
C ALA A 152 10.78 2.99 -4.93
N ARG A 153 11.68 3.00 -5.93
CA ARG A 153 13.02 3.59 -5.79
C ARG A 153 12.96 5.09 -5.50
N GLN A 154 12.02 5.83 -6.10
CA GLN A 154 11.82 7.25 -5.82
C GLN A 154 11.33 7.49 -4.39
N ALA A 155 10.32 6.75 -3.94
CA ALA A 155 9.79 6.80 -2.58
C ALA A 155 10.89 6.53 -1.55
N ILE A 156 11.70 5.48 -1.74
CA ILE A 156 12.80 5.14 -0.84
C ILE A 156 13.86 6.25 -0.79
N ARG A 157 14.27 6.80 -1.94
CA ARG A 157 15.21 7.92 -1.96
C ARG A 157 14.66 9.12 -1.17
N GLN A 158 13.37 9.38 -1.33
CA GLN A 158 12.72 10.51 -0.69
C GLN A 158 12.56 10.30 0.83
N LEU A 159 12.13 9.12 1.27
CA LEU A 159 12.08 8.72 2.68
C LEU A 159 13.47 8.81 3.32
N HIS A 160 14.49 8.24 2.67
CA HIS A 160 15.87 8.31 3.16
C HIS A 160 16.33 9.76 3.32
N GLN A 161 16.02 10.65 2.36
CA GLN A 161 16.36 12.06 2.48
C GLN A 161 15.66 12.71 3.68
N TRP A 162 14.35 12.54 3.83
CA TRP A 162 13.57 13.11 4.93
C TRP A 162 14.07 12.62 6.29
N MET A 163 14.30 11.31 6.44
CA MET A 163 14.80 10.74 7.69
C MET A 163 16.24 11.19 7.99
N ARG A 164 17.11 11.28 6.97
CA ARG A 164 18.51 11.71 7.14
C ARG A 164 18.63 13.15 7.65
N VAL A 165 17.74 14.04 7.23
CA VAL A 165 17.73 15.44 7.68
C VAL A 165 16.93 15.65 8.97
N GLY A 166 16.31 14.59 9.53
CA GLY A 166 15.45 14.69 10.70
C GLY A 166 14.17 15.49 10.45
N ASP A 167 13.55 15.29 9.28
CA ASP A 167 12.31 15.99 8.91
C ASP A 167 11.19 15.66 9.91
N ARG A 168 10.72 16.69 10.63
CA ARG A 168 9.69 16.54 11.68
C ARG A 168 8.33 16.08 11.13
N ALA A 169 8.09 16.18 9.82
CA ALA A 169 6.84 15.74 9.21
C ALA A 169 6.80 14.24 8.89
N VAL A 170 7.93 13.50 8.97
CA VAL A 170 7.99 12.11 8.52
C VAL A 170 8.78 11.23 9.49
N HIS A 171 8.13 10.19 9.98
CA HIS A 171 8.73 9.20 10.87
C HIS A 171 8.58 7.80 10.29
N GLY A 172 9.57 6.93 10.53
CA GLY A 172 9.43 5.49 10.34
C GLY A 172 9.01 4.83 11.64
N GLN A 173 8.16 3.81 11.57
CA GLN A 173 7.89 2.93 12.70
C GLN A 173 9.18 2.21 13.11
N MET A 174 9.54 2.29 14.39
CA MET A 174 10.68 1.56 14.94
C MET A 174 10.33 0.07 15.07
N LEU A 175 11.34 -0.80 14.96
CA LEU A 175 11.14 -2.25 15.10
C LEU A 175 10.60 -2.64 16.49
N THR A 176 10.92 -1.86 17.52
CA THR A 176 10.43 -2.01 18.90
C THR A 176 8.97 -1.58 19.08
N GLN A 177 8.38 -0.89 18.10
CA GLN A 177 7.01 -0.37 18.15
C GLN A 177 6.01 -1.34 17.52
N ARG A 178 5.88 -2.56 18.07
CA ARG A 178 5.05 -3.65 17.48
C ARG A 178 4.17 -4.34 18.52
N LEU A 179 2.90 -4.58 18.17
CA LEU A 179 1.95 -5.27 19.05
C LEU A 179 2.17 -6.79 19.12
N ASN A 180 2.60 -7.41 18.02
CA ASN A 180 2.76 -8.85 17.93
C ASN A 180 4.21 -9.27 18.18
N ALA A 181 4.59 -9.35 19.46
CA ALA A 181 5.86 -9.97 19.87
C ALA A 181 5.82 -11.52 19.83
N SER A 182 4.64 -12.11 19.63
CA SER A 182 4.37 -13.55 19.76
C SER A 182 4.68 -14.39 18.50
N GLY A 183 5.23 -13.78 17.44
CA GLY A 183 5.61 -14.49 16.21
C GLY A 183 4.42 -14.95 15.34
N ALA A 184 3.22 -14.43 15.58
CA ALA A 184 2.08 -14.67 14.69
C ALA A 184 2.35 -14.03 13.31
N VAL A 185 2.28 -14.84 12.25
CA VAL A 185 2.42 -14.36 10.88
C VAL A 185 1.17 -13.56 10.52
N LEU A 186 1.31 -12.24 10.48
CA LEU A 186 0.28 -11.33 9.99
C LEU A 186 0.39 -11.15 8.48
N GLY A 187 -0.74 -10.88 7.83
CA GLY A 187 -0.73 -10.30 6.48
C GLY A 187 -0.23 -8.86 6.53
N ASN A 188 0.32 -8.35 5.42
CA ASN A 188 0.89 -7.00 5.39
C ASN A 188 -0.13 -5.90 5.76
N ASP A 189 -1.38 -6.04 5.33
CA ASP A 189 -2.47 -5.12 5.70
C ASP A 189 -2.73 -5.14 7.22
N ASP A 190 -2.61 -6.32 7.84
CA ASP A 190 -2.76 -6.48 9.29
C ASP A 190 -1.55 -5.91 10.05
N GLU A 191 -0.35 -5.94 9.48
CA GLU A 191 0.84 -5.25 10.02
C GLU A 191 0.71 -3.72 9.96
N VAL A 192 0.11 -3.16 8.89
CA VAL A 192 -0.24 -1.73 8.82
C VAL A 192 -1.24 -1.38 9.93
N LEU A 193 -2.28 -2.20 10.09
CA LEU A 193 -3.25 -2.01 11.16
C LEU A 193 -2.63 -2.16 12.57
N ALA A 194 -1.71 -3.12 12.75
CA ALA A 194 -0.97 -3.28 14.00
C ALA A 194 -0.10 -2.06 14.33
N CYS A 195 0.47 -1.41 13.32
CA CYS A 195 1.14 -0.11 13.47
C CYS A 195 0.15 0.95 13.98
N CYS A 196 -1.02 1.11 13.35
CA CYS A 196 -2.05 2.04 13.81
C CYS A 196 -2.42 1.80 15.28
N LEU A 197 -2.70 0.54 15.62
CA LEU A 197 -3.13 0.13 16.95
C LEU A 197 -2.04 0.33 18.02
N TRP A 198 -0.76 0.14 17.67
CA TRP A 198 0.34 0.36 18.62
C TRP A 198 0.30 1.78 19.22
N PHE A 199 0.07 2.78 18.36
CA PHE A 199 -0.01 4.18 18.74
C PHE A 199 -1.39 4.53 19.32
N HIS A 200 -2.47 4.05 18.71
CA HIS A 200 -3.84 4.31 19.18
C HIS A 200 -4.05 3.83 20.63
N LEU A 201 -3.60 2.61 20.95
CA LEU A 201 -3.70 2.05 22.31
C LEU A 201 -2.84 2.80 23.35
N ARG A 202 -1.89 3.62 22.89
CA ARG A 202 -1.05 4.51 23.72
C ARG A 202 -1.57 5.95 23.72
N GLN A 203 -2.85 6.15 23.44
CA GLN A 203 -3.54 7.43 23.44
C GLN A 203 -2.96 8.46 22.45
N CYS A 204 -2.23 8.01 21.44
CA CYS A 204 -1.86 8.87 20.33
C CYS A 204 -3.04 8.96 19.35
N ARG A 205 -3.28 10.13 18.79
CA ARG A 205 -4.23 10.29 17.69
C ARG A 205 -3.61 9.73 16.41
N VAL A 206 -4.35 8.85 15.75
CA VAL A 206 -3.90 8.13 14.55
C VAL A 206 -4.99 8.25 13.50
N VAL A 207 -4.61 8.55 12.26
CA VAL A 207 -5.47 8.48 11.08
C VAL A 207 -4.77 7.61 10.05
N LEU A 208 -5.46 6.61 9.50
CA LEU A 208 -4.94 5.81 8.39
C LEU A 208 -5.20 6.53 7.07
N LEU A 209 -4.16 6.75 6.28
CA LEU A 209 -4.22 7.23 4.90
C LEU A 209 -4.17 6.03 3.94
N SER A 210 -5.32 5.67 3.38
CA SER A 210 -5.44 4.54 2.47
C SER A 210 -6.59 4.74 1.49
N ASN A 211 -6.38 4.28 0.26
CA ASN A 211 -7.43 4.16 -0.76
C ASN A 211 -7.97 2.72 -0.88
N ASP A 212 -7.44 1.78 -0.08
CA ASP A 212 -7.94 0.41 -0.05
C ASP A 212 -9.14 0.33 0.90
N MET A 213 -10.33 0.16 0.32
CA MET A 213 -11.58 0.07 1.10
C MET A 213 -11.57 -1.09 2.11
N ASN A 214 -10.93 -2.22 1.80
CA ASN A 214 -10.89 -3.35 2.72
C ASN A 214 -10.02 -3.01 3.94
N LEU A 215 -8.87 -2.40 3.71
CA LEU A 215 -8.00 -1.95 4.80
C LEU A 215 -8.69 -0.85 5.63
N CYS A 216 -9.38 0.11 4.98
CA CYS A 216 -10.16 1.12 5.67
C CYS A 216 -11.29 0.52 6.52
N VAL A 217 -12.03 -0.47 6.01
CA VAL A 217 -13.06 -1.19 6.78
C VAL A 217 -12.47 -1.89 8.00
N LYS A 218 -11.32 -2.57 7.86
CA LYS A 218 -10.62 -3.18 9.00
C LYS A 218 -10.19 -2.14 10.04
N ALA A 219 -9.69 -0.98 9.60
CA ALA A 219 -9.29 0.11 10.48
C ALA A 219 -10.48 0.69 11.26
N MET A 220 -11.58 0.99 10.57
CA MET A 220 -12.81 1.50 11.18
C MET A 220 -13.42 0.50 12.18
N ALA A 221 -13.40 -0.80 11.87
CA ALA A 221 -13.83 -1.85 12.80
C ALA A 221 -13.01 -1.86 14.10
N ASN A 222 -11.78 -1.35 14.06
CA ASN A 222 -10.87 -1.19 15.19
C ASN A 222 -10.83 0.25 15.73
N ARG A 223 -11.81 1.10 15.37
CA ARG A 223 -11.92 2.51 15.79
C ARG A 223 -10.74 3.39 15.41
N VAL A 224 -10.03 3.03 14.34
CA VAL A 224 -9.02 3.88 13.73
C VAL A 224 -9.69 4.67 12.59
N PRO A 225 -9.74 6.01 12.67
CA PRO A 225 -10.29 6.82 11.59
C PRO A 225 -9.43 6.72 10.33
N THR A 226 -10.06 6.84 9.18
CA THR A 226 -9.43 6.69 7.87
C THR A 226 -9.65 7.95 7.03
N LEU A 227 -8.69 8.24 6.16
CA LEU A 227 -8.81 9.27 5.14
C LEU A 227 -8.31 8.71 3.80
N SER A 228 -9.12 8.89 2.77
CA SER A 228 -8.92 8.43 1.41
C SER A 228 -9.09 9.59 0.44
N ARG A 229 -8.66 9.40 -0.82
CA ARG A 229 -8.87 10.38 -1.90
C ARG A 229 -10.35 10.66 -2.15
N THR A 230 -11.22 9.68 -1.88
CA THR A 230 -12.67 9.79 -2.14
C THR A 230 -13.42 10.59 -1.08
N ASP A 231 -12.77 10.97 0.03
CA ASP A 231 -13.42 11.70 1.13
C ASP A 231 -13.61 13.21 0.85
N GLY A 232 -13.47 13.63 -0.41
CA GLY A 232 -13.72 15.00 -0.85
C GLY A 232 -12.58 15.99 -0.58
N PHE A 233 -11.43 15.49 -0.13
CA PHE A 233 -10.21 16.29 -0.01
C PHE A 233 -9.38 16.11 -1.27
N ASP A 234 -9.16 17.21 -1.99
CA ASP A 234 -8.13 17.20 -3.01
C ASP A 234 -6.79 16.92 -2.31
N LEU A 235 -6.08 15.89 -2.76
CA LEU A 235 -4.69 15.62 -2.32
C LEU A 235 -3.72 16.13 -3.40
N GLY A 236 -4.15 17.09 -4.20
CA GLY A 236 -3.36 17.85 -5.14
C GLY A 236 -2.60 19.01 -4.48
N PRO A 237 -1.72 19.67 -5.24
CA PRO A 237 -0.96 20.83 -4.76
C PRO A 237 -1.85 22.05 -4.46
N ASP A 238 -3.02 22.15 -5.08
CA ASP A 238 -3.97 23.27 -4.94
C ASP A 238 -5.06 23.03 -3.87
N ALA A 239 -4.93 21.94 -3.12
CA ALA A 239 -5.86 21.56 -2.07
C ALA A 239 -5.92 22.61 -0.95
N ASP A 240 -7.11 22.82 -0.37
CA ASP A 240 -7.26 23.60 0.86
C ASP A 240 -6.64 22.85 2.05
N GLN A 241 -5.38 23.20 2.32
CA GLN A 241 -4.58 22.57 3.37
C GLN A 241 -5.13 22.89 4.77
N GLY A 242 -5.82 24.03 4.95
CA GLY A 242 -6.44 24.41 6.22
C GLY A 242 -7.65 23.53 6.53
N ALA A 243 -8.54 23.37 5.54
CA ALA A 243 -9.71 22.50 5.66
C ALA A 243 -9.32 21.05 5.96
N LEU A 244 -8.23 20.55 5.36
CA LEU A 244 -7.68 19.22 5.67
C LEU A 244 -7.27 19.11 7.14
N ILE A 245 -6.52 20.09 7.66
CA ILE A 245 -6.06 20.06 9.05
C ILE A 245 -7.25 20.05 10.01
N ASP A 246 -8.21 20.96 9.82
CA ASP A 246 -9.41 21.01 10.67
C ASP A 246 -10.16 19.67 10.63
N HIS A 247 -10.27 19.06 9.45
CA HIS A 247 -10.87 17.75 9.31
C HIS A 247 -10.12 16.65 10.08
N LEU A 248 -8.79 16.60 9.99
CA LEU A 248 -7.96 15.64 10.74
C LEU A 248 -8.17 15.76 12.26
N PHE A 249 -8.25 16.99 12.77
CA PHE A 249 -8.52 17.22 14.19
C PHE A 249 -9.95 16.80 14.59
N ASN A 250 -10.94 17.02 13.72
CA ASN A 250 -12.32 16.58 13.96
C ASN A 250 -12.45 15.05 13.95
N LEU A 251 -11.81 14.36 12.99
CA LEU A 251 -11.80 12.89 12.91
C LEU A 251 -11.25 12.25 14.19
N THR A 252 -10.25 12.89 14.81
CA THR A 252 -9.55 12.37 16.00
C THR A 252 -10.06 12.94 17.32
N ALA A 253 -11.12 13.77 17.28
CA ALA A 253 -11.81 14.28 18.47
C ALA A 253 -12.90 13.32 18.98
N MET A 254 -13.37 12.39 18.14
CA MET A 254 -14.48 11.48 18.43
C MET A 254 -14.07 10.03 18.75
N SER A 255 -12.76 9.74 18.74
CA SER A 255 -12.16 8.40 18.91
C SER A 255 -11.54 8.20 20.28
#